data_AF-A0A7X7ESL8-F1
#
_entry.id   AF-A0A7X7ESL8-F1
#
_cell.length_a   1.000
_cell.length_b   1.000
_cell.length_c   1.000
_cell.angle_alpha   90.00
_cell.angle_beta   90.00
_cell.angle_gamma   90.00
#
_symmetry.space_group_name_H-M   'P 1'
#
loop_
_entity.id
_entity.type
_entity.pdbx_description
1 polymer ?
#
loop_
_entity_poly.entity_id
_entity_poly.type
_entity_poly.pdbx_seq_one_letter_code
_entity_poly.pdbx_strand_id
1 'polypeptide(L)'
;MKAKTITYAVGLLLSVFLSQSAIGAERNLWFDPGKHIGIDKIKAGMKGYGLSIFYGTRIERFEVEVRDVIRNFEPKRDAILVYLSGQDLERTGVIQGMSGSPVYLQDPEDGKYKIAGAVAFGWSFSRPGPAICGVQPIEEMLAVPPEMNQKEILVRGDRSLFTQSLKTLAADRNASSVLMKDFNRFFMAGISKDIPDRKINSTSDAGRRTMGLVPLATPLGVSGISSSTFTKLSSILSPFNMTLMKTGSGTASGTTDEKSAAANTLETAGVLAVPIVSGDMSLAAIGTVTDVFNDKVWGFGHSFFAQGPMELPIAAGRIHAIIPSMDSAFKLGSPFEPIGTLYSDQNTAVAGSIGPVPKLSPITIKVNFDGEIKTYHYDMAMHEQLTPLLAMVCVQSSVVCNKELPELHTVRYSGSIDFGKQGTIEFANVSSNMSLGMVLADVAEPVEMMMNNEFQRIKFQKIDLNIEIVPQSLIAVIKQARL
;
A
#
# COMPACT_ATOMS: atom_id res chain seq x y z
N MET A 1 -63.60 14.50 6.51
CA MET A 1 -62.26 14.22 5.94
C MET A 1 -61.13 14.63 6.90
N LYS A 2 -61.02 14.00 8.07
CA LYS A 2 -59.92 14.19 9.03
C LYS A 2 -59.65 12.85 9.71
N ALA A 3 -58.80 12.01 9.11
CA ALA A 3 -58.35 10.75 9.74
C ALA A 3 -57.14 10.07 9.06
N LYS A 4 -56.71 10.47 7.86
CA LYS A 4 -55.69 9.70 7.10
C LYS A 4 -54.27 10.27 7.07
N THR A 5 -54.02 11.45 7.64
CA THR A 5 -52.71 12.11 7.54
C THR A 5 -51.77 11.85 8.73
N ILE A 6 -52.29 11.32 9.85
CA ILE A 6 -51.48 11.11 11.08
C ILE A 6 -50.74 9.75 11.07
N THR A 7 -51.23 8.76 10.32
CA THR A 7 -50.63 7.41 10.32
C THR A 7 -49.30 7.33 9.58
N TYR A 8 -49.06 8.16 8.56
CA TYR A 8 -47.81 8.16 7.79
C TYR A 8 -46.65 8.87 8.49
N ALA A 9 -46.93 9.91 9.28
CA ALA A 9 -45.90 10.65 10.02
C ALA A 9 -45.34 9.83 11.20
N VAL A 10 -46.19 9.05 11.88
CA VAL A 10 -45.78 8.20 13.01
C VAL A 10 -45.01 6.96 12.52
N GLY A 11 -45.38 6.39 11.37
CA GLY A 11 -44.65 5.27 10.77
C GLY A 11 -43.24 5.63 10.30
N LEU A 12 -43.05 6.84 9.74
CA LEU A 12 -41.75 7.30 9.26
C LEU A 12 -40.80 7.68 10.42
N LEU A 13 -41.35 8.25 11.50
CA LEU A 13 -40.60 8.52 12.73
C LEU A 13 -40.20 7.22 13.45
N LEU A 14 -41.09 6.22 13.55
CA LEU A 14 -40.73 4.93 14.14
C LEU A 14 -39.69 4.16 13.32
N SER A 15 -39.74 4.22 11.97
CA SER A 15 -38.72 3.55 11.14
C SER A 15 -37.34 4.21 11.22
N VAL A 16 -37.27 5.52 11.47
CA VAL A 16 -36.00 6.24 11.69
C VAL A 16 -35.44 5.96 13.09
N PHE A 17 -36.29 5.77 14.11
CA PHE A 17 -35.83 5.38 15.45
C PHE A 17 -35.40 3.90 15.52
N LEU A 18 -36.10 2.99 14.82
CA LEU A 18 -35.71 1.58 14.71
C LEU A 18 -34.43 1.39 13.87
N SER A 19 -34.19 2.20 12.85
CA SER A 19 -32.93 2.16 12.09
C SER A 19 -31.75 2.76 12.87
N GLN A 20 -31.96 3.82 13.66
CA GLN A 20 -30.90 4.35 14.54
C GLN A 20 -30.53 3.39 15.68
N SER A 21 -31.49 2.62 16.19
CA SER A 21 -31.27 1.60 17.22
C SER A 21 -30.49 0.39 16.67
N ALA A 22 -30.70 0.03 15.40
CA ALA A 22 -29.96 -1.04 14.71
C ALA A 22 -28.53 -0.60 14.32
N ILE A 23 -28.33 0.66 13.94
CA ILE A 23 -26.99 1.23 13.62
C ILE A 23 -26.09 1.28 14.88
N GLY A 24 -26.67 1.39 16.08
CA GLY A 24 -25.94 1.28 17.35
C GLY A 24 -25.55 -0.16 17.73
N ALA A 25 -26.28 -1.16 17.24
CA ALA A 25 -26.08 -2.57 17.58
C ALA A 25 -25.10 -3.30 16.64
N GLU A 26 -24.98 -2.88 15.38
CA GLU A 26 -23.98 -3.41 14.45
C GLU A 26 -22.56 -2.90 14.72
N ARG A 27 -22.41 -1.95 15.65
CA ARG A 27 -21.14 -1.25 15.87
C ARG A 27 -19.99 -2.09 16.39
N ASN A 28 -20.15 -3.34 16.82
CA ASN A 28 -19.05 -3.99 17.53
C ASN A 28 -19.14 -5.53 17.67
N LEU A 29 -19.24 -6.28 16.56
CA LEU A 29 -19.07 -7.74 16.59
C LEU A 29 -17.71 -8.17 17.19
N TRP A 30 -16.67 -7.35 16.99
CA TRP A 30 -15.29 -7.67 17.35
C TRP A 30 -14.79 -6.95 18.62
N PHE A 31 -15.61 -6.08 19.21
CA PHE A 31 -15.19 -5.36 20.41
C PHE A 31 -15.51 -6.16 21.66
N ASP A 32 -14.46 -6.52 22.38
CA ASP A 32 -14.54 -7.16 23.67
C ASP A 32 -14.28 -6.11 24.79
N PRO A 33 -15.28 -5.76 25.62
CA PRO A 33 -15.09 -4.85 26.75
C PRO A 33 -14.06 -5.32 27.79
N GLY A 34 -13.70 -6.61 27.80
CA GLY A 34 -12.62 -7.14 28.64
C GLY A 34 -11.23 -6.81 28.10
N LYS A 35 -11.11 -6.56 26.79
CA LYS A 35 -9.84 -6.32 26.08
C LYS A 35 -9.69 -4.89 25.57
N HIS A 36 -10.81 -4.21 25.28
CA HIS A 36 -10.89 -2.92 24.62
C HIS A 36 -11.54 -1.87 25.53
N ILE A 37 -11.04 -0.63 25.44
CA ILE A 37 -11.63 0.54 26.11
C ILE A 37 -12.29 1.44 25.06
N GLY A 38 -13.56 1.77 25.28
CA GLY A 38 -14.30 2.66 24.40
C GLY A 38 -13.84 4.10 24.55
N ILE A 39 -13.91 4.87 23.47
CA ILE A 39 -13.34 6.22 23.42
C ILE A 39 -13.96 7.18 24.46
N ASP A 40 -15.22 6.98 24.83
CA ASP A 40 -15.94 7.80 25.81
C ASP A 40 -15.37 7.72 27.23
N LYS A 41 -14.60 6.67 27.52
CA LYS A 41 -13.91 6.49 28.80
C LYS A 41 -12.56 7.21 28.86
N ILE A 42 -12.03 7.65 27.72
CA ILE A 42 -10.69 8.21 27.59
C ILE A 42 -10.71 9.71 27.90
N LYS A 43 -9.77 10.17 28.73
CA LYS A 43 -9.65 11.56 29.17
C LYS A 43 -8.20 12.03 29.15
N ALA A 44 -8.02 13.34 28.99
CA ALA A 44 -6.72 13.99 29.14
C ALA A 44 -6.06 13.64 30.49
N GLY A 45 -4.74 13.42 30.45
CA GLY A 45 -3.92 13.05 31.61
C GLY A 45 -3.89 11.54 31.92
N MET A 46 -4.71 10.71 31.25
CA MET A 46 -4.59 9.26 31.39
C MET A 46 -3.22 8.76 30.93
N LYS A 47 -2.64 7.85 31.71
CA LYS A 47 -1.36 7.23 31.40
C LYS A 47 -1.56 5.78 31.01
N GLY A 48 -0.68 5.32 30.14
CA GLY A 48 -0.66 3.95 29.68
C GLY A 48 0.63 3.65 28.95
N TYR A 49 0.57 2.66 28.07
CA TYR A 49 1.72 2.21 27.31
C TYR A 49 1.30 1.74 25.94
N GLY A 50 2.24 1.69 25.01
CA GLY A 50 2.05 1.01 23.75
C GLY A 50 3.11 -0.05 23.53
N LEU A 51 2.85 -0.94 22.58
CA LEU A 51 3.71 -2.06 22.24
C LEU A 51 4.09 -2.00 20.76
N SER A 52 5.36 -2.25 20.45
CA SER A 52 5.85 -2.30 19.07
C SER A 52 7.16 -3.09 19.00
N ILE A 53 7.59 -3.49 17.80
CA ILE A 53 8.90 -4.11 17.57
C ILE A 53 9.87 -3.05 17.04
N PHE A 54 10.99 -2.83 17.75
CA PHE A 54 12.06 -1.91 17.30
C PHE A 54 13.27 -2.65 16.72
N TYR A 55 13.48 -3.91 17.12
CA TYR A 55 14.52 -4.78 16.59
C TYR A 55 14.12 -6.26 16.66
N GLY A 56 14.49 -7.02 15.63
CA GLY A 56 14.19 -8.44 15.55
C GLY A 56 12.69 -8.69 15.42
N THR A 57 12.18 -9.58 16.27
CA THR A 57 10.76 -9.92 16.42
C THR A 57 10.26 -9.64 17.84
N ARG A 58 11.08 -8.98 18.67
CA ARG A 58 10.79 -8.78 20.09
C ARG A 58 9.83 -7.60 20.27
N ILE A 59 8.68 -7.85 20.88
CA ILE A 59 7.74 -6.81 21.29
C ILE A 59 8.32 -6.06 22.48
N GLU A 60 8.36 -4.74 22.37
CA GLU A 60 8.89 -3.83 23.37
C GLU A 60 7.88 -2.72 23.69
N ARG A 61 7.96 -2.23 24.92
CA ARG A 61 7.05 -1.23 25.46
C ARG A 61 7.60 0.18 25.28
N PHE A 62 6.70 1.11 24.96
CA PHE A 62 6.87 2.56 25.06
C PHE A 62 5.76 3.15 25.94
N GLU A 63 6.01 4.31 26.55
CA GLU A 63 5.04 4.95 27.44
C GLU A 63 4.12 5.90 26.68
N VAL A 64 2.89 6.04 27.17
CA VAL A 64 1.84 6.86 26.56
C VAL A 64 1.19 7.76 27.61
N GLU A 65 1.02 9.05 27.28
CA GLU A 65 0.21 9.99 28.05
C GLU A 65 -0.82 10.66 27.15
N VAL A 66 -2.10 10.51 27.49
CA VAL A 66 -3.21 11.15 26.77
C VAL A 66 -3.18 12.65 27.00
N ARG A 67 -3.16 13.41 25.91
CA ARG A 67 -3.25 14.86 25.92
C ARG A 67 -4.66 15.35 25.74
N ASP A 68 -5.38 14.78 24.78
CA ASP A 68 -6.78 15.13 24.56
C ASP A 68 -7.48 14.04 23.74
N VAL A 69 -8.81 14.13 23.66
CA VAL A 69 -9.63 13.35 22.73
C VAL A 69 -10.25 14.31 21.73
N ILE A 70 -9.76 14.27 20.49
CA ILE A 70 -10.24 15.12 19.40
C ILE A 70 -11.48 14.46 18.80
N ARG A 71 -12.65 14.97 19.15
CA ARG A 71 -13.92 14.49 18.61
C ARG A 71 -14.20 15.08 17.23
N ASN A 72 -14.76 14.26 16.34
CA ASN A 72 -15.15 14.67 14.99
C ASN A 72 -13.99 15.37 14.25
N PHE A 73 -12.77 14.82 14.40
CA PHE A 73 -11.58 15.23 13.66
C PHE A 73 -11.81 15.10 12.14
N GLU A 74 -12.57 14.07 11.76
CA GLU A 74 -13.30 13.99 10.50
C GLU A 74 -14.78 13.69 10.79
N PRO A 75 -15.72 13.87 9.83
CA PRO A 75 -17.13 13.58 10.07
C PRO A 75 -17.38 12.20 10.68
N LYS A 76 -17.84 12.18 11.93
CA LYS A 76 -18.09 10.97 12.75
C LYS A 76 -16.85 10.11 13.03
N ARG A 77 -15.65 10.70 12.98
CA ARG A 77 -14.40 10.04 13.36
C ARG A 77 -13.67 10.85 14.41
N ASP A 78 -13.16 10.16 15.39
CA ASP A 78 -12.44 10.72 16.52
C ASP A 78 -10.96 10.33 16.46
N ALA A 79 -10.12 11.06 17.21
CA ALA A 79 -8.70 10.73 17.37
C ALA A 79 -8.27 10.97 18.82
N ILE A 80 -7.41 10.10 19.36
CA ILE A 80 -6.84 10.29 20.69
C ILE A 80 -5.46 10.91 20.53
N LEU A 81 -5.26 12.10 21.08
CA LEU A 81 -3.97 12.79 21.01
C LEU A 81 -3.10 12.35 22.18
N VAL A 82 -1.89 11.86 21.91
CA VAL A 82 -0.98 11.35 22.95
C VAL A 82 0.44 11.87 22.80
N TYR A 83 1.17 11.92 23.92
CA TYR A 83 2.64 11.92 23.91
C TYR A 83 3.18 10.51 24.11
N LEU A 84 4.27 10.23 23.40
CA LEU A 84 5.03 8.99 23.46
C LEU A 84 6.41 9.26 24.07
N SER A 85 6.92 8.30 24.85
CA SER A 85 8.29 8.32 25.39
C SER A 85 8.84 6.90 25.58
N GLY A 86 10.15 6.79 25.80
CA GLY A 86 10.88 5.52 25.77
C GLY A 86 11.26 5.09 24.36
N GLN A 87 12.17 4.12 24.25
CA GLN A 87 12.69 3.61 22.96
C GLN A 87 13.25 4.71 22.03
N ASP A 88 13.83 5.75 22.64
CA ASP A 88 14.40 6.93 21.95
C ASP A 88 13.38 7.81 21.20
N LEU A 89 12.08 7.58 21.38
CA LEU A 89 11.01 8.35 20.72
C LEU A 89 11.10 9.85 21.04
N GLU A 90 11.64 10.23 22.19
CA GLU A 90 11.88 11.63 22.57
C GLU A 90 12.80 12.36 21.58
N ARG A 91 13.72 11.62 20.95
CA ARG A 91 14.66 12.13 19.94
C ARG A 91 14.20 11.80 18.51
N THR A 92 13.56 10.64 18.37
CA THR A 92 13.20 9.99 17.10
C THR A 92 11.80 10.33 16.62
N GLY A 93 10.96 10.92 17.48
CA GLY A 93 9.52 11.10 17.25
C GLY A 93 8.84 9.79 16.87
N VAL A 94 7.65 9.89 16.28
CA VAL A 94 6.94 8.72 15.75
C VAL A 94 7.71 8.14 14.57
N ILE A 95 7.99 6.84 14.63
CA ILE A 95 8.73 6.11 13.58
C ILE A 95 7.72 5.55 12.57
N GLN A 96 7.93 5.78 11.28
CA GLN A 96 7.15 5.12 10.22
C GLN A 96 7.29 3.60 10.33
N GLY A 97 6.17 2.90 10.31
CA GLY A 97 6.10 1.46 10.64
C GLY A 97 5.71 1.17 12.09
N MET A 98 5.59 2.19 12.96
CA MET A 98 4.82 2.09 14.21
C MET A 98 3.31 2.15 13.96
N SER A 99 2.87 2.52 12.77
CA SER A 99 1.47 2.47 12.35
C SER A 99 0.83 1.13 12.75
N GLY A 100 -0.24 1.20 13.53
CA GLY A 100 -0.91 0.01 14.06
C GLY A 100 -0.42 -0.45 15.45
N SER A 101 0.57 0.20 16.05
CA SER A 101 1.06 -0.18 17.39
C SER A 101 -0.05 0.01 18.43
N PRO A 102 -0.50 -1.05 19.12
CA PRO A 102 -1.60 -0.95 20.07
C PRO A 102 -1.20 -0.08 21.26
N VAL A 103 -2.11 0.80 21.64
CA VAL A 103 -2.02 1.68 22.81
C VAL A 103 -2.98 1.17 23.87
N TYR A 104 -2.44 0.86 25.04
CA TYR A 104 -3.16 0.38 26.20
C TYR A 104 -3.34 1.50 27.20
N LEU A 105 -4.58 1.72 27.62
CA LEU A 105 -4.93 2.65 28.70
C LEU A 105 -5.61 1.90 29.83
N GLN A 106 -5.45 2.39 31.05
CA GLN A 106 -6.14 1.82 32.20
C GLN A 106 -7.61 2.22 32.15
N ASP A 107 -8.52 1.25 32.12
CA ASP A 107 -9.97 1.51 32.19
C ASP A 107 -10.31 2.04 33.60
N PRO A 108 -10.92 3.23 33.72
CA PRO A 108 -11.23 3.82 35.01
C PRO A 108 -12.25 3.02 35.84
N GLU A 109 -13.00 2.12 35.23
CA GLU A 109 -14.04 1.35 35.91
C GLU A 109 -13.50 0.06 36.54
N ASP A 110 -12.62 -0.67 35.85
CA ASP A 110 -12.09 -1.96 36.33
C ASP A 110 -10.58 -1.96 36.65
N GLY A 111 -9.88 -0.86 36.34
CA GLY A 111 -8.46 -0.68 36.62
C GLY A 111 -7.52 -1.51 35.74
N LYS A 112 -8.03 -2.20 34.71
CA LYS A 112 -7.21 -3.03 33.81
C LYS A 112 -6.73 -2.25 32.60
N TYR A 113 -5.56 -2.60 32.08
CA TYR A 113 -5.07 -2.05 30.82
C TYR A 113 -5.77 -2.70 29.64
N LYS A 114 -6.39 -1.90 28.78
CA LYS A 114 -7.15 -2.33 27.61
C LYS A 114 -6.72 -1.53 26.38
N ILE A 115 -6.84 -2.14 25.20
CA ILE A 115 -6.48 -1.48 23.93
C ILE A 115 -7.48 -0.34 23.70
N ALA A 116 -6.96 0.88 23.61
CA ALA A 116 -7.69 2.10 23.31
C ALA A 116 -7.71 2.41 21.82
N GLY A 117 -6.71 1.93 21.09
CA GLY A 117 -6.52 2.21 19.68
C GLY A 117 -5.10 1.89 19.22
N ALA A 118 -4.75 2.42 18.06
CA ALA A 118 -3.40 2.27 17.49
C ALA A 118 -2.77 3.59 17.09
N VAL A 119 -1.44 3.68 17.21
CA VAL A 119 -0.66 4.77 16.62
C VAL A 119 -0.93 4.84 15.12
N ALA A 120 -1.40 5.99 14.63
CA ALA A 120 -1.92 6.10 13.26
C ALA A 120 -1.59 7.43 12.57
N PHE A 121 -1.54 8.52 13.32
CA PHE A 121 -1.40 9.87 12.78
C PHE A 121 -0.18 10.58 13.35
N GLY A 122 0.41 11.48 12.56
CA GLY A 122 1.52 12.32 12.99
C GLY A 122 1.49 13.69 12.32
N TRP A 123 2.50 14.48 12.61
CA TRP A 123 2.72 15.77 11.97
C TRP A 123 4.03 15.74 11.19
N SER A 124 4.00 16.31 9.99
CA SER A 124 5.25 16.59 9.25
C SER A 124 6.08 17.61 10.04
N PHE A 125 7.39 17.38 10.15
CA PHE A 125 8.36 18.27 10.82
C PHE A 125 8.15 18.51 12.32
N SER A 126 7.49 17.60 13.03
CA SER A 126 7.36 17.70 14.49
C SER A 126 8.68 17.39 15.19
N ARG A 127 9.69 18.28 15.13
CA ARG A 127 10.85 18.36 16.06
C ARG A 127 11.45 19.76 16.13
N PRO A 128 12.00 20.16 17.30
CA PRO A 128 12.15 19.38 18.55
C PRO A 128 10.95 19.50 19.52
N GLY A 129 10.68 18.45 20.31
CA GLY A 129 9.60 18.39 21.31
C GLY A 129 9.23 16.95 21.71
N PRO A 130 8.30 16.74 22.67
CA PRO A 130 7.79 15.41 22.99
C PRO A 130 7.16 14.76 21.75
N ALA A 131 7.34 13.46 21.58
CA ALA A 131 6.80 12.74 20.43
C ALA A 131 5.26 12.73 20.51
N ILE A 132 4.61 13.60 19.74
CA ILE A 132 3.16 13.70 19.69
C ILE A 132 2.60 12.91 18.52
N CYS A 133 1.54 12.15 18.74
CA CYS A 133 0.86 11.40 17.69
C CYS A 133 -0.64 11.33 17.92
N GLY A 134 -1.38 11.06 16.85
CA GLY A 134 -2.77 10.65 16.93
C GLY A 134 -2.87 9.12 16.98
N VAL A 135 -3.73 8.64 17.87
CA VAL A 135 -4.11 7.24 18.00
C VAL A 135 -5.52 7.10 17.44
N GLN A 136 -5.67 6.21 16.47
CA GLN A 136 -6.96 5.84 15.88
C GLN A 136 -7.72 4.95 16.89
N PRO A 137 -8.92 5.35 17.34
CA PRO A 137 -9.70 4.59 18.32
C PRO A 137 -9.99 3.16 17.87
N ILE A 138 -9.89 2.20 18.80
CA ILE A 138 -10.05 0.77 18.51
C ILE A 138 -11.44 0.44 17.97
N GLU A 139 -12.49 1.12 18.43
CA GLU A 139 -13.87 0.94 17.98
C GLU A 139 -14.01 1.23 16.47
N GLU A 140 -13.32 2.25 15.97
CA GLU A 140 -13.33 2.60 14.55
C GLU A 140 -12.49 1.64 13.69
N MET A 141 -11.45 1.03 14.28
CA MET A 141 -10.64 0.01 13.61
C MET A 141 -11.40 -1.30 13.46
N LEU A 142 -12.06 -1.75 14.54
CA LEU A 142 -12.80 -3.01 14.59
C LEU A 142 -14.09 -2.99 13.78
N ALA A 143 -14.58 -1.81 13.39
CA ALA A 143 -15.66 -1.66 12.42
C ALA A 143 -15.25 -2.07 10.99
N VAL A 144 -13.95 -2.18 10.70
CA VAL A 144 -13.45 -2.64 9.40
C VAL A 144 -13.61 -4.17 9.31
N PRO A 145 -14.30 -4.70 8.30
CA PRO A 145 -14.55 -6.14 8.19
C PRO A 145 -13.25 -6.90 7.86
N PRO A 146 -12.89 -7.93 8.62
CA PRO A 146 -11.68 -8.72 8.39
C PRO A 146 -11.92 -9.91 7.44
N GLU A 147 -13.08 -9.95 6.78
CA GLU A 147 -13.50 -11.00 5.85
C GLU A 147 -14.08 -10.37 4.59
N MET A 148 -13.94 -11.08 3.47
CA MET A 148 -14.46 -10.62 2.19
C MET A 148 -15.96 -10.85 2.07
N ASN A 149 -16.71 -9.77 1.81
CA ASN A 149 -18.08 -9.89 1.34
C ASN A 149 -18.08 -9.94 -0.20
N GLN A 150 -18.28 -11.13 -0.78
CA GLN A 150 -18.22 -11.37 -2.23
C GLN A 150 -19.15 -10.45 -3.06
N LYS A 151 -20.22 -9.91 -2.44
CA LYS A 151 -21.14 -8.97 -3.10
C LYS A 151 -20.51 -7.59 -3.34
N GLU A 152 -19.53 -7.16 -2.54
CA GLU A 152 -18.93 -5.82 -2.65
C GLU A 152 -17.91 -5.71 -3.78
N ILE A 153 -17.24 -6.81 -4.14
CA ILE A 153 -16.29 -6.86 -5.27
C ILE A 153 -17.00 -6.59 -6.61
N LEU A 154 -18.24 -7.06 -6.75
CA LEU A 154 -19.02 -6.95 -7.99
C LEU A 154 -19.64 -5.56 -8.23
N VAL A 155 -19.66 -4.67 -7.22
CA VAL A 155 -20.43 -3.41 -7.25
C VAL A 155 -19.57 -2.19 -7.62
N ARG A 156 -18.24 -2.30 -7.67
CA ARG A 156 -17.39 -1.10 -7.84
C ARG A 156 -17.14 -0.74 -9.30
N GLY A 157 -17.95 0.22 -9.77
CA GLY A 157 -17.73 1.01 -10.98
C GLY A 157 -16.68 2.11 -10.81
N ASP A 158 -16.02 2.41 -11.93
CA ASP A 158 -15.24 3.60 -12.30
C ASP A 158 -14.46 4.34 -11.19
N ARG A 159 -13.15 4.07 -11.12
CA ARG A 159 -12.09 5.08 -10.87
C ARG A 159 -10.70 4.45 -10.84
N SER A 160 -10.24 3.94 -11.99
CA SER A 160 -8.80 3.94 -12.22
C SER A 160 -8.41 5.35 -12.68
N LEU A 161 -7.68 6.05 -11.81
CA LEU A 161 -7.06 7.34 -12.12
C LEU A 161 -6.17 7.26 -13.38
N PHE A 162 -5.67 6.05 -13.70
CA PHE A 162 -4.85 5.74 -14.86
C PHE A 162 -5.68 5.55 -16.15
N THR A 163 -6.89 4.99 -16.08
CA THR A 163 -7.77 4.83 -17.26
C THR A 163 -8.26 6.17 -17.81
N GLN A 164 -8.50 7.15 -16.92
CA GLN A 164 -8.87 8.51 -17.30
C GLN A 164 -7.71 9.23 -18.02
N SER A 165 -6.47 8.90 -17.64
CA SER A 165 -5.25 9.33 -18.32
C SER A 165 -5.15 8.82 -19.75
N LEU A 166 -5.36 7.52 -19.94
CA LEU A 166 -5.23 6.85 -21.22
C LEU A 166 -6.34 7.24 -22.20
N LYS A 167 -7.61 7.35 -21.74
CA LYS A 167 -8.73 7.83 -22.57
C LYS A 167 -8.48 9.26 -23.09
N THR A 168 -7.82 10.09 -22.30
CA THR A 168 -7.52 11.47 -22.70
C THR A 168 -6.34 11.58 -23.67
N LEU A 169 -5.45 10.59 -23.68
CA LEU A 169 -4.31 10.49 -24.61
C LEU A 169 -4.70 9.83 -25.95
N ALA A 170 -5.59 8.83 -25.92
CA ALA A 170 -6.15 8.22 -27.13
C ALA A 170 -6.97 9.21 -27.99
N ALA A 171 -7.46 10.28 -27.38
CA ALA A 171 -8.19 11.36 -28.05
C ALA A 171 -7.28 12.42 -28.69
N ASP A 172 -5.97 12.44 -28.40
CA ASP A 172 -5.03 13.44 -28.91
C ASP A 172 -4.18 12.88 -30.06
N ARG A 173 -4.49 13.33 -31.29
CA ARG A 173 -3.81 12.90 -32.54
C ARG A 173 -2.31 13.26 -32.58
N ASN A 174 -1.80 14.05 -31.64
CA ASN A 174 -0.38 14.40 -31.50
C ASN A 174 0.38 13.55 -30.46
N ALA A 175 -0.27 12.53 -29.87
CA ALA A 175 0.30 11.66 -28.83
C ALA A 175 1.59 10.92 -29.25
N SER A 176 1.84 10.76 -30.56
CA SER A 176 3.08 10.19 -31.08
C SER A 176 4.33 11.02 -30.75
N SER A 177 4.17 12.31 -30.45
CA SER A 177 5.27 13.19 -30.02
C SER A 177 5.45 13.25 -28.50
N VAL A 178 4.41 12.90 -27.73
CA VAL A 178 4.41 12.88 -26.25
C VAL A 178 5.01 11.58 -25.73
N LEU A 179 4.76 10.47 -26.42
CA LEU A 179 5.38 9.16 -26.15
C LEU A 179 6.91 9.19 -26.32
N MET A 180 7.43 10.09 -27.17
CA MET A 180 8.85 10.20 -27.50
C MET A 180 9.67 11.08 -26.56
N LYS A 181 9.06 11.88 -25.66
CA LYS A 181 9.82 12.96 -25.01
C LYS A 181 9.81 13.07 -23.50
N ASP A 182 9.06 12.28 -22.73
CA ASP A 182 9.34 12.09 -21.30
C ASP A 182 8.34 11.09 -20.69
N PHE A 183 8.82 9.95 -20.21
CA PHE A 183 8.03 8.99 -19.44
C PHE A 183 7.42 9.62 -18.17
N ASN A 184 8.11 10.60 -17.58
CA ASN A 184 7.57 11.41 -16.47
C ASN A 184 6.31 12.18 -16.88
N ARG A 185 6.20 12.64 -18.13
CA ARG A 185 4.98 13.29 -18.63
C ARG A 185 3.89 12.27 -18.97
N PHE A 186 4.22 11.08 -19.44
CA PHE A 186 3.24 10.01 -19.67
C PHE A 186 2.52 9.60 -18.38
N PHE A 187 3.29 9.37 -17.32
CA PHE A 187 2.76 9.00 -16.00
C PHE A 187 2.07 10.19 -15.29
N MET A 188 2.61 11.42 -15.38
CA MET A 188 2.03 12.60 -14.73
C MET A 188 0.87 13.24 -15.50
N ALA A 189 0.82 13.17 -16.84
CA ALA A 189 -0.32 13.68 -17.63
C ALA A 189 -1.62 12.95 -17.29
N GLY A 190 -1.47 11.73 -16.78
CA GLY A 190 -2.57 10.96 -16.28
C GLY A 190 -3.09 11.28 -14.90
N ILE A 191 -2.16 11.55 -13.99
CA ILE A 191 -2.44 11.93 -12.61
C ILE A 191 -2.88 13.40 -12.51
N SER A 192 -2.45 14.24 -13.46
CA SER A 192 -2.61 15.70 -13.41
C SER A 192 -4.01 16.22 -13.77
N LYS A 193 -4.94 15.42 -14.29
CA LYS A 193 -6.24 15.94 -14.75
C LYS A 193 -7.35 16.01 -13.70
N ASP A 194 -7.18 15.39 -12.53
CA ASP A 194 -8.16 15.46 -11.43
C ASP A 194 -7.54 15.79 -10.04
N ILE A 195 -6.29 16.27 -10.01
CA ILE A 195 -5.80 17.04 -8.85
C ILE A 195 -6.45 18.43 -8.97
N PRO A 196 -7.22 18.92 -7.99
CA PRO A 196 -7.84 20.24 -8.05
C PRO A 196 -6.77 21.28 -8.38
N ASP A 197 -6.99 22.03 -9.47
CA ASP A 197 -6.11 23.02 -10.11
C ASP A 197 -5.05 23.59 -9.17
N ARG A 198 -3.93 22.87 -9.08
CA ARG A 198 -2.70 23.40 -8.53
C ARG A 198 -1.71 23.44 -9.67
N LYS A 199 -1.79 24.54 -10.43
CA LYS A 199 -0.89 24.89 -11.52
C LYS A 199 0.53 24.45 -11.20
N ILE A 200 0.99 23.43 -11.91
CA ILE A 200 2.38 22.97 -11.91
C ILE A 200 3.18 24.07 -12.65
N ASN A 201 3.50 25.14 -11.93
CA ASN A 201 4.59 26.02 -12.31
C ASN A 201 5.86 25.32 -11.88
N SER A 202 6.66 24.92 -12.86
CA SER A 202 7.99 24.35 -12.75
C SER A 202 8.97 25.37 -12.16
N THR A 203 8.84 25.64 -10.86
CA THR A 203 9.79 26.28 -9.94
C THR A 203 9.05 26.50 -8.62
N SER A 204 8.98 25.48 -7.73
CA SER A 204 8.75 25.59 -6.25
C SER A 204 7.93 24.48 -5.57
N ASP A 205 7.63 23.32 -6.18
CA ASP A 205 6.69 22.36 -5.54
C ASP A 205 7.31 21.27 -4.63
N ALA A 206 8.48 21.52 -4.05
CA ALA A 206 9.00 20.73 -2.93
C ALA A 206 8.33 21.09 -1.57
N GLY A 207 7.21 21.83 -1.56
CA GLY A 207 6.92 22.77 -0.48
C GLY A 207 5.49 22.88 0.06
N ARG A 208 4.53 22.03 -0.32
CA ARG A 208 3.23 21.99 0.38
C ARG A 208 2.91 20.59 0.84
N ARG A 209 3.64 20.19 1.88
CA ARG A 209 3.18 19.17 2.83
C ARG A 209 2.08 19.82 3.66
N THR A 210 0.91 19.20 3.76
CA THR A 210 -0.21 19.72 4.55
C THR A 210 0.23 19.95 5.98
N MET A 211 0.17 21.19 6.45
CA MET A 211 0.38 21.53 7.87
C MET A 211 -0.86 21.11 8.66
N GLY A 212 -0.89 19.87 9.13
CA GLY A 212 -2.01 19.31 9.88
C GLY A 212 -1.73 17.90 10.39
N LEU A 213 -2.65 17.36 11.20
CA LEU A 213 -2.61 15.95 11.60
C LEU A 213 -2.94 15.10 10.36
N VAL A 214 -2.01 14.25 9.97
CA VAL A 214 -2.16 13.39 8.79
C VAL A 214 -1.84 11.95 9.14
N PRO A 215 -2.40 10.96 8.42
CA PRO A 215 -1.98 9.57 8.55
C PRO A 215 -0.46 9.45 8.38
N LEU A 216 0.16 8.62 9.21
CA LEU A 216 1.57 8.29 9.06
C LEU A 216 1.81 7.69 7.67
N ALA A 217 2.88 8.14 7.01
CA ALA A 217 3.21 7.60 5.70
C ALA A 217 3.52 6.10 5.82
N THR A 218 2.96 5.29 4.91
CA THR A 218 3.23 3.85 4.92
C THR A 218 4.63 3.61 4.35
N PRO A 219 5.57 3.04 5.12
CA PRO A 219 6.88 2.72 4.60
C PRO A 219 6.78 1.48 3.69
N LEU A 220 7.23 1.64 2.46
CA LEU A 220 7.40 0.54 1.52
C LEU A 220 8.87 0.14 1.49
N GLY A 221 9.17 -1.00 2.09
CA GLY A 221 10.50 -1.59 2.02
C GLY A 221 10.73 -2.18 0.63
N VAL A 222 11.73 -1.69 -0.10
CA VAL A 222 12.11 -2.20 -1.42
C VAL A 222 13.54 -2.72 -1.44
N SER A 223 13.78 -3.90 -1.98
CA SER A 223 15.13 -4.44 -2.21
C SER A 223 15.24 -5.03 -3.62
N GLY A 224 16.45 -5.17 -4.16
CA GLY A 224 16.67 -5.70 -5.51
C GLY A 224 16.36 -4.71 -6.65
N ILE A 225 16.22 -3.41 -6.33
CA ILE A 225 15.93 -2.33 -7.27
C ILE A 225 17.17 -1.47 -7.56
N SER A 226 17.36 -1.04 -8.81
CA SER A 226 18.43 -0.09 -9.16
C SER A 226 18.18 1.30 -8.58
N SER A 227 19.22 2.13 -8.43
CA SER A 227 19.07 3.51 -7.95
C SER A 227 18.20 4.37 -8.87
N SER A 228 18.36 4.23 -10.19
CA SER A 228 17.57 4.95 -11.19
C SER A 228 16.08 4.58 -11.13
N THR A 229 15.75 3.31 -10.92
CA THR A 229 14.37 2.84 -10.78
C THR A 229 13.77 3.23 -9.43
N PHE A 230 14.55 3.17 -8.35
CA PHE A 230 14.14 3.63 -7.02
C PHE A 230 13.71 5.10 -7.02
N THR A 231 14.51 5.99 -7.62
CA THR A 231 14.19 7.43 -7.67
C THR A 231 12.88 7.67 -8.42
N LYS A 232 12.68 7.02 -9.58
CA LYS A 232 11.44 7.15 -10.36
C LYS A 232 10.22 6.63 -9.58
N LEU A 233 10.31 5.44 -9.00
CA LEU A 233 9.23 4.84 -8.23
C LEU A 233 8.88 5.68 -6.99
N SER A 234 9.89 6.24 -6.32
CA SER A 234 9.67 7.14 -5.18
C SER A 234 8.87 8.39 -5.55
N SER A 235 9.14 9.01 -6.71
CA SER A 235 8.39 10.18 -7.18
C SER A 235 6.95 9.86 -7.55
N ILE A 236 6.70 8.62 -8.01
CA ILE A 236 5.36 8.12 -8.36
C ILE A 236 4.53 7.82 -7.11
N LEU A 237 5.15 7.28 -6.06
CA LEU A 237 4.46 6.87 -4.84
C LEU A 237 4.29 7.99 -3.81
N SER A 238 5.13 9.04 -3.85
CA SER A 238 5.04 10.15 -2.90
C SER A 238 3.68 10.85 -2.84
N PRO A 239 2.92 11.04 -3.94
CA PRO A 239 1.58 11.64 -3.89
C PRO A 239 0.54 10.77 -3.16
N PHE A 240 0.79 9.47 -3.01
CA PHE A 240 -0.10 8.51 -2.35
C PHE A 240 0.21 8.32 -0.86
N ASN A 241 0.97 9.24 -0.24
CA ASN A 241 1.42 9.14 1.16
C ASN A 241 2.22 7.86 1.49
N MET A 242 2.92 7.31 0.49
CA MET A 242 3.85 6.20 0.67
C MET A 242 5.29 6.67 0.56
N THR A 243 6.13 6.18 1.46
CA THR A 243 7.56 6.48 1.44
C THR A 243 8.32 5.22 1.04
N LEU A 244 8.97 5.26 -0.12
CA LEU A 244 9.76 4.13 -0.62
C LEU A 244 11.14 4.13 0.03
N MET A 245 11.53 3.02 0.63
CA MET A 245 12.77 2.90 1.40
C MET A 245 13.62 1.76 0.86
N LYS A 246 14.88 2.03 0.50
CA LYS A 246 15.81 0.96 0.15
C LYS A 246 16.10 0.10 1.38
N THR A 247 15.66 -1.13 1.31
CA THR A 247 15.96 -2.20 2.25
C THR A 247 17.08 -3.07 1.70
N GLY A 248 17.93 -3.60 2.58
CA GLY A 248 18.91 -4.60 2.16
C GLY A 248 18.19 -5.79 1.54
N SER A 249 18.75 -6.36 0.47
CA SER A 249 18.23 -7.59 -0.15
C SER A 249 18.19 -8.69 0.91
N GLY A 250 16.98 -8.95 1.38
CA GLY A 250 16.74 -9.84 2.47
C GLY A 250 15.26 -10.14 2.50
N THR A 251 14.76 -10.88 1.50
CA THR A 251 13.98 -12.05 1.91
C THR A 251 14.81 -12.70 3.02
N ALA A 252 14.24 -12.95 4.20
CA ALA A 252 14.93 -13.76 5.19
C ALA A 252 15.07 -15.18 4.59
N SER A 253 16.00 -15.31 3.64
CA SER A 253 16.23 -16.52 2.87
C SER A 253 16.79 -17.51 3.85
N GLY A 254 15.99 -18.53 4.11
CA GLY A 254 16.43 -19.80 4.64
C GLY A 254 17.26 -19.70 5.93
N THR A 255 16.58 -19.48 7.05
CA THR A 255 16.73 -20.53 8.06
C THR A 255 15.42 -21.27 8.17
N THR A 256 15.41 -22.50 7.68
CA THR A 256 14.53 -23.59 8.14
C THR A 256 14.88 -23.92 9.61
N ASP A 257 14.94 -22.89 10.45
CA ASP A 257 15.00 -23.04 11.89
C ASP A 257 13.55 -23.11 12.38
N GLU A 258 13.27 -24.05 13.28
CA GLU A 258 11.99 -24.08 14.01
C GLU A 258 11.68 -22.71 14.67
N LYS A 259 12.71 -21.89 14.94
CA LYS A 259 12.57 -20.49 15.41
C LYS A 259 11.98 -19.52 14.38
N SER A 260 12.23 -19.73 13.08
CA SER A 260 11.69 -18.90 12.00
C SER A 260 10.21 -19.22 11.75
N ALA A 261 9.85 -20.51 11.79
CA ALA A 261 8.46 -20.95 11.72
C ALA A 261 7.64 -20.52 12.94
N ALA A 262 8.20 -20.63 14.15
CA ALA A 262 7.55 -20.12 15.37
C ALA A 262 7.44 -18.59 15.41
N ALA A 263 8.31 -17.87 14.70
CA ALA A 263 8.27 -16.41 14.58
C ALA A 263 7.33 -15.91 13.47
N ASN A 264 6.86 -16.80 12.58
CA ASN A 264 5.95 -16.44 11.49
C ASN A 264 4.48 -16.53 11.93
N THR A 265 4.15 -15.86 13.03
CA THR A 265 2.80 -15.76 13.58
C THR A 265 2.42 -14.29 13.70
N LEU A 266 1.21 -13.94 13.28
CA LEU A 266 0.65 -12.62 13.53
C LEU A 266 0.08 -12.60 14.95
N GLU A 267 0.69 -11.80 15.82
CA GLU A 267 0.26 -11.54 17.19
C GLU A 267 0.09 -10.04 17.42
N THR A 268 -0.74 -9.65 18.41
CA THR A 268 -0.92 -8.25 18.79
C THR A 268 0.43 -7.58 19.09
N ALA A 269 0.66 -6.40 18.52
CA ALA A 269 1.93 -5.66 18.52
C ALA A 269 3.08 -6.26 17.68
N GLY A 270 2.85 -7.39 17.02
CA GLY A 270 3.77 -8.00 16.07
C GLY A 270 3.91 -7.21 14.76
N VAL A 271 4.88 -7.59 13.91
CA VAL A 271 5.03 -6.98 12.58
C VAL A 271 3.87 -7.43 11.69
N LEU A 272 3.17 -6.47 11.08
CA LEU A 272 2.27 -6.74 9.97
C LEU A 272 2.97 -6.34 8.67
N ALA A 273 3.25 -7.31 7.82
CA ALA A 273 3.81 -7.08 6.49
C ALA A 273 2.78 -7.38 5.40
N VAL A 274 2.72 -6.55 4.38
CA VAL A 274 1.88 -6.75 3.19
C VAL A 274 2.80 -6.82 1.97
N PRO A 275 3.31 -8.01 1.60
CA PRO A 275 4.17 -8.16 0.43
C PRO A 275 3.38 -7.96 -0.87
N ILE A 276 3.88 -7.11 -1.77
CA ILE A 276 3.25 -6.82 -3.06
C ILE A 276 4.05 -7.44 -4.20
N VAL A 277 5.38 -7.41 -4.10
CA VAL A 277 6.29 -8.11 -5.00
C VAL A 277 7.31 -8.88 -4.17
N SER A 278 7.61 -10.10 -4.58
CA SER A 278 8.65 -10.95 -3.98
C SER A 278 9.46 -11.65 -5.08
N GLY A 279 10.62 -12.23 -4.75
CA GLY A 279 11.56 -12.81 -5.71
C GLY A 279 12.85 -11.99 -5.81
N ASP A 280 13.35 -11.78 -7.04
CA ASP A 280 14.58 -10.98 -7.28
C ASP A 280 14.44 -9.49 -6.92
N MET A 281 13.21 -9.03 -6.70
CA MET A 281 12.87 -7.75 -6.09
C MET A 281 11.84 -8.02 -4.99
N SER A 282 12.00 -7.38 -3.84
CA SER A 282 11.01 -7.41 -2.76
C SER A 282 10.42 -6.02 -2.61
N LEU A 283 9.10 -5.92 -2.52
CA LEU A 283 8.37 -4.71 -2.18
C LEU A 283 7.27 -5.08 -1.18
N ALA A 284 7.37 -4.58 0.05
CA ALA A 284 6.39 -4.84 1.09
C ALA A 284 6.09 -3.60 1.93
N ALA A 285 4.82 -3.42 2.29
CA ALA A 285 4.45 -2.47 3.34
C ALA A 285 4.73 -3.09 4.71
N ILE A 286 5.29 -2.31 5.63
CA ILE A 286 5.61 -2.76 6.99
C ILE A 286 4.90 -1.86 8.00
N GLY A 287 4.12 -2.48 8.88
CA GLY A 287 3.51 -1.82 10.03
C GLY A 287 3.41 -2.78 11.21
N THR A 288 2.45 -2.52 12.08
CA THR A 288 2.24 -3.27 13.32
C THR A 288 0.82 -3.80 13.37
N VAL A 289 0.66 -5.03 13.87
CA VAL A 289 -0.65 -5.61 14.19
C VAL A 289 -1.21 -4.90 15.42
N THR A 290 -2.39 -4.32 15.28
CA THR A 290 -3.09 -3.67 16.40
C THR A 290 -3.77 -4.68 17.27
N ASP A 291 -4.53 -5.59 16.66
CA ASP A 291 -5.17 -6.64 17.41
C ASP A 291 -5.40 -7.91 16.59
N VAL A 292 -5.42 -9.02 17.30
CA VAL A 292 -5.75 -10.35 16.78
C VAL A 292 -6.88 -10.95 17.60
N PHE A 293 -7.91 -11.43 16.91
CA PHE A 293 -9.02 -12.15 17.50
C PHE A 293 -9.25 -13.45 16.71
N ASN A 294 -8.91 -14.58 17.32
CA ASN A 294 -8.83 -15.88 16.63
C ASN A 294 -7.90 -15.79 15.40
N ASP A 295 -8.45 -15.98 14.20
CA ASP A 295 -7.76 -15.87 12.93
C ASP A 295 -7.86 -14.47 12.30
N LYS A 296 -8.56 -13.51 12.94
CA LYS A 296 -8.78 -12.16 12.40
C LYS A 296 -7.75 -11.17 12.89
N VAL A 297 -7.29 -10.30 12.00
CA VAL A 297 -6.17 -9.38 12.24
C VAL A 297 -6.55 -7.98 11.76
N TRP A 298 -6.28 -6.98 12.61
CA TRP A 298 -6.35 -5.55 12.27
C TRP A 298 -4.99 -4.89 12.45
N GLY A 299 -4.67 -3.90 11.61
CA GLY A 299 -3.42 -3.17 11.69
C GLY A 299 -3.45 -1.78 11.06
N PHE A 300 -2.27 -1.16 11.06
CA PHE A 300 -1.94 0.19 10.57
C PHE A 300 -2.65 1.36 11.27
N GLY A 301 -3.91 1.23 11.66
CA GLY A 301 -4.69 2.35 12.22
C GLY A 301 -5.00 3.45 11.20
N HIS A 302 -4.71 3.21 9.92
CA HIS A 302 -5.02 4.07 8.80
C HIS A 302 -5.09 3.23 7.52
N SER A 303 -5.56 3.85 6.43
CA SER A 303 -5.58 3.23 5.11
C SER A 303 -4.18 2.98 4.57
N PHE A 304 -4.04 1.90 3.81
CA PHE A 304 -2.92 1.69 2.91
C PHE A 304 -3.10 2.49 1.60
N PHE A 305 -4.15 2.20 0.83
CA PHE A 305 -4.62 2.94 -0.35
C PHE A 305 -6.08 3.42 -0.24
N ALA A 306 -6.81 3.04 0.82
CA ALA A 306 -8.24 3.31 1.01
C ALA A 306 -9.11 2.72 -0.13
N GLN A 307 -8.71 1.55 -0.64
CA GLN A 307 -9.41 0.89 -1.75
C GLN A 307 -10.60 0.04 -1.31
N GLY A 308 -10.88 -0.07 -0.02
CA GLY A 308 -11.94 -0.94 0.50
C GLY A 308 -11.60 -2.41 0.31
N PRO A 309 -12.51 -3.24 -0.24
CA PRO A 309 -12.26 -4.67 -0.41
C PRO A 309 -11.07 -4.96 -1.33
N MET A 310 -10.17 -5.85 -0.91
CA MET A 310 -9.02 -6.28 -1.69
C MET A 310 -8.59 -7.71 -1.31
N GLU A 311 -7.57 -8.23 -2.02
CA GLU A 311 -6.95 -9.52 -1.70
C GLU A 311 -5.43 -9.36 -1.82
N LEU A 312 -4.78 -8.98 -0.72
CA LEU A 312 -3.33 -8.92 -0.64
C LEU A 312 -2.80 -9.93 0.36
N PRO A 313 -1.62 -10.54 0.14
CA PRO A 313 -1.04 -11.43 1.14
C PRO A 313 -0.67 -10.62 2.39
N ILE A 314 -0.81 -11.25 3.56
CA ILE A 314 -0.25 -10.74 4.82
C ILE A 314 0.76 -11.73 5.38
N ALA A 315 1.80 -11.20 6.00
CA ALA A 315 2.87 -11.97 6.62
C ALA A 315 3.26 -11.33 7.95
N ALA A 316 3.85 -12.11 8.84
CA ALA A 316 4.69 -11.55 9.90
C ALA A 316 6.02 -11.07 9.29
N GLY A 317 6.93 -10.58 10.13
CA GLY A 317 8.23 -10.13 9.64
C GLY A 317 9.20 -9.79 10.75
N ARG A 318 10.37 -9.32 10.35
CA ARG A 318 11.46 -8.91 11.24
C ARG A 318 11.87 -7.48 10.98
N ILE A 319 12.17 -6.75 12.04
CA ILE A 319 12.80 -5.42 11.97
C ILE A 319 14.33 -5.60 12.10
N HIS A 320 15.08 -5.08 11.14
CA HIS A 320 16.55 -5.09 11.14
C HIS A 320 17.12 -3.93 11.94
N ALA A 321 16.53 -2.74 11.78
CA ALA A 321 16.96 -1.53 12.46
C ALA A 321 15.88 -0.44 12.42
N ILE A 322 16.00 0.52 13.32
CA ILE A 322 15.38 1.84 13.18
C ILE A 322 16.38 2.75 12.51
N ILE A 323 15.99 3.37 11.41
CA ILE A 323 16.83 4.34 10.72
C ILE A 323 16.39 5.75 11.15
N PRO A 324 17.22 6.48 11.90
CA PRO A 324 16.91 7.86 12.26
C PRO A 324 17.00 8.75 11.02
N SER A 325 16.12 9.75 10.94
CA SER A 325 16.09 10.71 9.84
C SER A 325 15.58 12.06 10.35
N MET A 326 16.11 13.13 9.75
CA MET A 326 15.63 14.50 9.99
C MET A 326 14.26 14.74 9.35
N ASP A 327 13.89 13.95 8.34
CA ASP A 327 12.58 14.04 7.70
C ASP A 327 11.54 13.20 8.45
N SER A 328 11.78 11.89 8.54
CA SER A 328 10.95 10.94 9.29
C SER A 328 11.73 9.66 9.57
N ALA A 329 11.90 9.29 10.83
CA ALA A 329 12.50 8.01 11.21
C ALA A 329 11.61 6.86 10.75
N PHE A 330 12.18 5.70 10.43
CA PHE A 330 11.42 4.56 9.90
C PHE A 330 12.01 3.21 10.31
N LYS A 331 11.16 2.18 10.28
CA LYS A 331 11.57 0.78 10.50
C LYS A 331 12.10 0.19 9.20
N LEU A 332 13.32 -0.33 9.23
CA LEU A 332 13.88 -1.16 8.18
C LEU A 332 13.54 -2.62 8.49
N GLY A 333 12.59 -3.22 7.77
CA GLY A 333 12.13 -4.58 8.02
C GLY A 333 11.97 -5.43 6.77
N SER A 334 11.89 -6.73 6.96
CA SER A 334 11.65 -7.72 5.91
C SER A 334 10.44 -8.59 6.27
N PRO A 335 9.56 -8.89 5.29
CA PRO A 335 8.49 -9.86 5.47
C PRO A 335 9.05 -11.28 5.62
N PHE A 336 8.31 -12.12 6.34
CA PHE A 336 8.42 -13.58 6.22
C PHE A 336 7.49 -14.10 5.13
N GLU A 337 7.35 -15.42 5.04
CA GLU A 337 6.40 -16.05 4.12
C GLU A 337 4.96 -15.63 4.43
N PRO A 338 4.12 -15.36 3.41
CA PRO A 338 2.69 -15.08 3.60
C PRO A 338 1.95 -16.17 4.38
N ILE A 339 1.09 -15.77 5.32
CA ILE A 339 0.30 -16.68 6.16
C ILE A 339 -1.19 -16.34 6.19
N GLY A 340 -1.64 -15.42 5.34
CA GLY A 340 -3.05 -15.04 5.29
C GLY A 340 -3.35 -14.04 4.18
N THR A 341 -4.57 -13.49 4.23
CA THR A 341 -5.07 -12.50 3.26
C THR A 341 -5.57 -11.25 3.97
N LEU A 342 -5.20 -10.09 3.45
CA LEU A 342 -5.82 -8.80 3.73
C LEU A 342 -7.06 -8.65 2.85
N TYR A 343 -8.21 -8.43 3.48
CA TYR A 343 -9.51 -8.35 2.80
C TYR A 343 -10.08 -6.94 2.69
N SER A 344 -9.67 -6.04 3.57
CA SER A 344 -10.24 -4.69 3.63
C SER A 344 -9.17 -3.66 3.98
N ASP A 345 -9.14 -2.58 3.21
CA ASP A 345 -8.29 -1.42 3.40
C ASP A 345 -9.16 -0.16 3.43
N GLN A 346 -9.46 0.31 4.64
CA GLN A 346 -10.34 1.45 4.88
C GLN A 346 -9.56 2.58 5.57
N ASN A 347 -10.16 3.76 5.66
CA ASN A 347 -9.53 4.94 6.23
C ASN A 347 -9.08 4.80 7.69
N THR A 348 -9.69 3.87 8.45
CA THR A 348 -9.43 3.67 9.89
C THR A 348 -8.55 2.46 10.19
N ALA A 349 -8.48 1.47 9.30
CA ALA A 349 -7.64 0.29 9.48
C ALA A 349 -7.54 -0.53 8.20
N VAL A 350 -6.52 -1.39 8.17
CA VAL A 350 -6.49 -2.56 7.31
C VAL A 350 -6.91 -3.78 8.12
N ALA A 351 -7.70 -4.68 7.54
CA ALA A 351 -8.19 -5.89 8.19
C ALA A 351 -8.14 -7.12 7.26
N GLY A 352 -7.90 -8.28 7.85
CA GLY A 352 -7.79 -9.55 7.13
C GLY A 352 -7.84 -10.75 8.06
N SER A 353 -7.49 -11.92 7.52
CA SER A 353 -7.42 -13.14 8.31
C SER A 353 -6.19 -14.00 7.99
N ILE A 354 -5.73 -14.70 9.01
CA ILE A 354 -4.74 -15.78 8.94
C ILE A 354 -5.39 -16.98 8.26
N GLY A 355 -4.66 -17.66 7.38
CA GLY A 355 -5.15 -18.84 6.67
C GLY A 355 -4.79 -18.81 5.20
N PRO A 356 -5.77 -18.94 4.27
CA PRO A 356 -5.47 -18.94 2.84
C PRO A 356 -4.69 -17.69 2.42
N VAL A 357 -3.66 -17.91 1.61
CA VAL A 357 -2.86 -16.85 0.98
C VAL A 357 -3.44 -16.63 -0.43
N PRO A 358 -3.60 -15.37 -0.90
CA PRO A 358 -4.13 -15.13 -2.24
C PRO A 358 -3.12 -15.59 -3.30
N LYS A 359 -3.62 -16.02 -4.46
CA LYS A 359 -2.76 -16.46 -5.56
C LYS A 359 -1.89 -15.30 -6.04
N LEU A 360 -0.57 -15.46 -5.93
CA LEU A 360 0.40 -14.58 -6.55
C LEU A 360 0.61 -14.98 -8.01
N SER A 361 0.93 -14.00 -8.86
CA SER A 361 1.15 -14.26 -10.29
C SER A 361 2.63 -14.16 -10.62
N PRO A 362 3.24 -15.25 -11.14
CA PRO A 362 4.65 -15.25 -11.50
C PRO A 362 4.95 -14.37 -12.71
N ILE A 363 6.05 -13.64 -12.64
CA ILE A 363 6.66 -12.88 -13.73
C ILE A 363 8.08 -13.43 -13.91
N THR A 364 8.38 -13.96 -15.10
CA THR A 364 9.72 -14.43 -15.46
C THR A 364 10.30 -13.55 -16.55
N ILE A 365 11.45 -12.93 -16.29
CA ILE A 365 12.12 -12.03 -17.22
C ILE A 365 13.52 -12.56 -17.50
N LYS A 366 13.79 -12.93 -18.74
CA LYS A 366 15.11 -13.35 -19.22
C LYS A 366 15.76 -12.20 -19.96
N VAL A 367 16.91 -11.73 -19.48
CA VAL A 367 17.68 -10.65 -20.08
C VAL A 367 18.99 -11.22 -20.63
N ASN A 368 19.19 -11.08 -21.94
CA ASN A 368 20.44 -11.35 -22.63
C ASN A 368 21.16 -10.03 -22.90
N PHE A 369 22.34 -9.86 -22.29
CA PHE A 369 23.17 -8.68 -22.51
C PHE A 369 24.50 -9.14 -23.11
N ASP A 370 24.64 -8.97 -24.43
CA ASP A 370 25.85 -9.36 -25.17
C ASP A 370 26.30 -10.82 -24.93
N GLY A 371 25.33 -11.76 -24.94
CA GLY A 371 25.56 -13.19 -24.70
C GLY A 371 25.50 -13.61 -23.23
N GLU A 372 25.52 -12.67 -22.28
CA GLU A 372 25.30 -12.95 -20.86
C GLU A 372 23.80 -13.02 -20.57
N ILE A 373 23.30 -14.23 -20.36
CA ILE A 373 21.88 -14.49 -20.07
C ILE A 373 21.67 -14.57 -18.56
N LYS A 374 20.77 -13.73 -18.05
CA LYS A 374 20.24 -13.79 -16.68
C LYS A 374 18.73 -13.95 -16.70
N THR A 375 18.20 -14.74 -15.77
CA THR A 375 16.75 -14.93 -15.61
C THR A 375 16.37 -14.42 -14.24
N TYR A 376 15.30 -13.64 -14.18
CA TYR A 376 14.73 -13.09 -12.96
C TYR A 376 13.31 -13.60 -12.77
N HIS A 377 12.97 -13.88 -11.52
CA HIS A 377 11.69 -14.41 -11.09
C HIS A 377 11.08 -13.47 -10.05
N TYR A 378 9.81 -13.15 -10.26
CA TYR A 378 9.01 -12.36 -9.34
C TYR A 378 7.66 -13.02 -9.12
N ASP A 379 7.13 -12.92 -7.90
CA ASP A 379 5.75 -13.23 -7.57
C ASP A 379 5.04 -11.94 -7.17
N MET A 380 3.94 -11.64 -7.88
CA MET A 380 3.22 -10.37 -7.74
C MET A 380 1.83 -10.58 -7.14
N ALA A 381 1.53 -9.82 -6.09
CA ALA A 381 0.18 -9.66 -5.57
C ALA A 381 -0.62 -8.71 -6.47
N MET A 382 -1.91 -8.98 -6.59
CA MET A 382 -2.80 -8.26 -7.51
C MET A 382 -3.46 -7.08 -6.80
N HIS A 383 -3.02 -5.88 -7.13
CA HIS A 383 -3.56 -4.61 -6.65
C HIS A 383 -3.93 -3.73 -7.84
N GLU A 384 -5.18 -3.28 -7.89
CA GLU A 384 -5.79 -2.69 -9.10
C GLU A 384 -5.00 -1.50 -9.66
N GLN A 385 -4.47 -0.65 -8.77
CA GLN A 385 -3.74 0.55 -9.17
C GLN A 385 -2.22 0.35 -9.26
N LEU A 386 -1.68 -0.66 -8.56
CA LEU A 386 -0.22 -0.82 -8.47
C LEU A 386 0.31 -1.86 -9.44
N THR A 387 -0.45 -2.91 -9.73
CA THR A 387 0.02 -4.04 -10.52
C THR A 387 0.60 -3.65 -11.90
N PRO A 388 -0.05 -2.79 -12.71
CA PRO A 388 0.51 -2.36 -14.00
C PRO A 388 1.86 -1.63 -13.84
N LEU A 389 1.93 -0.69 -12.89
CA LEU A 389 3.17 0.03 -12.56
C LEU A 389 4.27 -0.92 -12.08
N LEU A 390 3.95 -1.83 -11.17
CA LEU A 390 4.92 -2.73 -10.57
C LEU A 390 5.43 -3.76 -11.58
N ALA A 391 4.61 -4.20 -12.53
CA ALA A 391 5.05 -5.05 -13.64
C ALA A 391 6.15 -4.35 -14.46
N MET A 392 5.97 -3.06 -14.78
CA MET A 392 7.01 -2.25 -15.44
C MET A 392 8.27 -2.11 -14.60
N VAL A 393 8.12 -1.88 -13.30
CA VAL A 393 9.26 -1.75 -12.38
C VAL A 393 10.05 -3.06 -12.33
N CYS A 394 9.39 -4.22 -12.34
CA CYS A 394 10.07 -5.52 -12.42
C CYS A 394 10.92 -5.59 -13.69
N VAL A 395 10.32 -5.33 -14.86
CA VAL A 395 11.03 -5.34 -16.16
C VAL A 395 12.21 -4.37 -16.18
N GLN A 396 12.00 -3.12 -15.75
CA GLN A 396 13.07 -2.12 -15.73
C GLN A 396 14.20 -2.59 -14.80
N SER A 397 13.85 -3.04 -13.59
CA SER A 397 14.84 -3.49 -12.60
C SER A 397 15.63 -4.70 -13.11
N SER A 398 14.99 -5.69 -13.74
CA SER A 398 15.68 -6.85 -14.32
C SER A 398 16.74 -6.47 -15.35
N VAL A 399 16.46 -5.45 -16.17
CA VAL A 399 17.40 -5.03 -17.22
C VAL A 399 18.54 -4.19 -16.64
N VAL A 400 18.25 -3.23 -15.76
CA VAL A 400 19.26 -2.25 -15.30
C VAL A 400 19.93 -2.59 -13.97
N CYS A 401 19.60 -3.71 -13.31
CA CYS A 401 20.20 -4.06 -12.02
C CYS A 401 21.70 -4.38 -12.11
N ASN A 402 22.16 -4.90 -13.26
CA ASN A 402 23.54 -5.34 -13.45
C ASN A 402 24.37 -4.37 -14.31
N LYS A 403 23.78 -3.88 -15.41
CA LYS A 403 24.44 -2.98 -16.36
C LYS A 403 23.44 -1.89 -16.76
N GLU A 404 23.87 -0.64 -16.75
CA GLU A 404 23.11 0.42 -17.40
C GLU A 404 23.07 0.17 -18.92
N LEU A 405 22.04 0.70 -19.59
CA LEU A 405 21.96 0.59 -21.04
C LEU A 405 23.13 1.35 -21.70
N PRO A 406 23.76 0.78 -22.75
CA PRO A 406 24.77 1.49 -23.52
C PRO A 406 24.18 2.76 -24.16
N GLU A 407 25.01 3.76 -24.47
CA GLU A 407 24.57 5.01 -25.10
C GLU A 407 23.85 4.76 -26.45
N LEU A 408 24.36 3.81 -27.22
CA LEU A 408 23.71 3.29 -28.40
C LEU A 408 23.28 1.86 -28.14
N HIS A 409 21.99 1.58 -28.29
CA HIS A 409 21.45 0.27 -28.00
C HIS A 409 20.25 -0.07 -28.86
N THR A 410 20.07 -1.37 -29.10
CA THR A 410 18.86 -1.95 -29.69
C THR A 410 18.29 -2.95 -28.69
N VAL A 411 17.00 -2.82 -28.37
CA VAL A 411 16.26 -3.76 -27.53
C VAL A 411 15.42 -4.64 -28.44
N ARG A 412 15.71 -5.93 -28.48
CA ARG A 412 14.84 -6.94 -29.09
C ARG A 412 14.10 -7.66 -27.98
N TYR A 413 12.80 -7.86 -28.11
CA TYR A 413 12.06 -8.56 -27.07
C TYR A 413 10.87 -9.31 -27.62
N SER A 414 10.47 -10.32 -26.85
CA SER A 414 9.25 -11.10 -27.07
C SER A 414 8.70 -11.50 -25.71
N GLY A 415 7.39 -11.41 -25.53
CA GLY A 415 6.74 -11.76 -24.28
C GLY A 415 5.35 -12.32 -24.47
N SER A 416 4.84 -12.90 -23.39
CA SER A 416 3.47 -13.39 -23.29
C SER A 416 2.87 -13.01 -21.93
N ILE A 417 1.60 -12.63 -21.94
CA ILE A 417 0.81 -12.33 -20.74
C ILE A 417 -0.41 -13.24 -20.76
N ASP A 418 -0.48 -14.16 -19.80
CA ASP A 418 -1.58 -15.11 -19.67
C ASP A 418 -2.68 -14.53 -18.78
N PHE A 419 -3.91 -14.45 -19.30
CA PHE A 419 -5.11 -14.04 -18.57
C PHE A 419 -6.02 -15.23 -18.24
N GLY A 420 -5.52 -16.46 -18.35
CA GLY A 420 -6.24 -17.69 -18.04
C GLY A 420 -7.31 -17.99 -19.08
N LYS A 421 -8.59 -18.02 -18.65
CA LYS A 421 -9.70 -18.40 -19.53
C LYS A 421 -9.93 -17.40 -20.67
N GLN A 422 -9.43 -16.18 -20.51
CA GLN A 422 -9.54 -15.09 -21.48
C GLN A 422 -8.44 -15.16 -22.57
N GLY A 423 -7.48 -16.08 -22.43
CA GLY A 423 -6.41 -16.30 -23.39
C GLY A 423 -5.10 -15.59 -23.04
N THR A 424 -4.17 -15.65 -23.98
CA THR A 424 -2.80 -15.14 -23.82
C THR A 424 -2.55 -14.05 -24.86
N ILE A 425 -1.96 -12.94 -24.42
CA ILE A 425 -1.46 -11.89 -25.32
C ILE A 425 0.02 -12.14 -25.56
N GLU A 426 0.38 -12.39 -26.81
CA GLU A 426 1.77 -12.54 -27.25
C GLU A 426 2.20 -11.29 -28.02
N PHE A 427 3.43 -10.85 -27.79
CA PHE A 427 4.00 -9.70 -28.48
C PHE A 427 5.50 -9.91 -28.73
N ALA A 428 5.99 -9.35 -29.83
CA ALA A 428 7.40 -9.29 -30.15
C ALA A 428 7.71 -8.00 -30.90
N ASN A 429 8.79 -7.33 -30.52
CA ASN A 429 9.14 -6.05 -31.12
C ASN A 429 10.64 -5.77 -31.01
N VAL A 430 11.08 -4.72 -31.71
CA VAL A 430 12.46 -4.21 -31.66
C VAL A 430 12.43 -2.68 -31.57
N SER A 431 13.24 -2.13 -30.67
CA SER A 431 13.42 -0.68 -30.53
C SER A 431 14.90 -0.31 -30.62
N SER A 432 15.23 0.83 -31.23
CA SER A 432 16.61 1.31 -31.36
C SER A 432 16.73 2.70 -30.71
N ASN A 433 17.63 2.84 -29.74
CA ASN A 433 17.86 4.04 -28.94
C ASN A 433 16.61 4.61 -28.23
N MET A 434 15.57 3.80 -27.99
CA MET A 434 14.35 4.23 -27.30
C MET A 434 14.32 3.85 -25.81
N SER A 435 15.48 3.61 -25.21
CA SER A 435 15.59 3.02 -23.87
C SER A 435 14.73 1.75 -23.77
N LEU A 436 14.04 1.52 -22.65
CA LEU A 436 13.09 0.42 -22.45
C LEU A 436 11.63 0.82 -22.73
N GLY A 437 11.38 2.00 -23.31
CA GLY A 437 10.03 2.56 -23.41
C GLY A 437 9.00 1.62 -24.03
N MET A 438 9.32 1.02 -25.18
CA MET A 438 8.38 0.14 -25.90
C MET A 438 8.10 -1.16 -25.14
N VAL A 439 9.14 -1.83 -24.59
CA VAL A 439 8.93 -3.07 -23.83
C VAL A 439 8.14 -2.83 -22.54
N LEU A 440 8.33 -1.68 -21.89
CA LEU A 440 7.56 -1.31 -20.71
C LEU A 440 6.08 -1.03 -21.06
N ALA A 441 5.81 -0.40 -22.19
CA ALA A 441 4.44 -0.14 -22.67
C ALA A 441 3.73 -1.44 -23.07
N ASP A 442 4.40 -2.32 -23.84
CA ASP A 442 3.84 -3.60 -24.29
C ASP A 442 3.52 -4.56 -23.11
N VAL A 443 4.14 -4.35 -21.95
CA VAL A 443 3.80 -5.06 -20.70
C VAL A 443 2.66 -4.37 -19.94
N ALA A 444 2.73 -3.05 -19.76
CA ALA A 444 1.78 -2.33 -18.92
C ALA A 444 0.41 -2.13 -19.55
N GLU A 445 0.33 -1.80 -20.83
CA GLU A 445 -0.94 -1.48 -21.49
C GLU A 445 -1.92 -2.66 -21.46
N PRO A 446 -1.52 -3.89 -21.81
CA PRO A 446 -2.44 -5.02 -21.73
C PRO A 446 -2.87 -5.35 -20.30
N VAL A 447 -1.95 -5.26 -19.33
CA VAL A 447 -2.25 -5.49 -17.91
C VAL A 447 -3.26 -4.45 -17.41
N GLU A 448 -3.02 -3.18 -17.69
CA GLU A 448 -3.93 -2.08 -17.35
C GLU A 448 -5.31 -2.28 -17.98
N MET A 449 -5.36 -2.50 -19.30
CA MET A 449 -6.62 -2.64 -20.03
C MET A 449 -7.48 -3.79 -19.49
N MET A 450 -6.86 -4.90 -19.10
CA MET A 450 -7.55 -6.08 -18.59
C MET A 450 -7.95 -5.94 -17.12
N MET A 451 -7.10 -5.35 -16.29
CA MET A 451 -7.38 -5.15 -14.87
C MET A 451 -8.39 -4.02 -14.61
N ASN A 452 -8.43 -3.00 -15.47
CA ASN A 452 -9.35 -1.87 -15.39
C ASN A 452 -10.47 -1.92 -16.44
N ASN A 453 -10.81 -3.12 -16.90
CA ASN A 453 -11.93 -3.36 -17.81
C ASN A 453 -13.28 -3.13 -17.09
N GLU A 454 -14.13 -2.29 -17.67
CA GLU A 454 -15.44 -1.86 -17.13
C GLU A 454 -16.46 -3.02 -17.04
N PHE A 455 -16.31 -4.07 -17.83
CA PHE A 455 -17.25 -5.21 -17.85
C PHE A 455 -16.82 -6.34 -16.91
N GLN A 456 -15.53 -6.69 -16.94
CA GLN A 456 -14.97 -7.71 -16.08
C GLN A 456 -13.48 -7.46 -15.88
N ARG A 457 -13.08 -7.20 -14.63
CA ARG A 457 -11.67 -7.08 -14.24
C ARG A 457 -11.00 -8.44 -14.30
N ILE A 458 -9.90 -8.54 -15.04
CA ILE A 458 -9.18 -9.79 -15.26
C ILE A 458 -7.73 -9.60 -14.81
N LYS A 459 -7.36 -10.31 -13.75
CA LYS A 459 -5.98 -10.40 -13.25
C LYS A 459 -5.16 -11.30 -14.20
N PHE A 460 -3.94 -10.91 -14.55
CA PHE A 460 -3.06 -11.84 -15.26
C PHE A 460 -2.67 -13.01 -14.33
N GLN A 461 -2.40 -14.18 -14.90
CA GLN A 461 -1.92 -15.35 -14.18
C GLN A 461 -0.41 -15.52 -14.28
N LYS A 462 0.19 -15.09 -15.39
CA LYS A 462 1.62 -15.22 -15.65
C LYS A 462 2.10 -14.17 -16.65
N ILE A 463 3.33 -13.71 -16.49
CA ILE A 463 4.06 -12.93 -17.51
C ILE A 463 5.40 -13.63 -17.79
N ASP A 464 5.69 -13.90 -19.05
CA ASP A 464 7.01 -14.35 -19.50
C ASP A 464 7.59 -13.35 -20.50
N LEU A 465 8.84 -12.93 -20.31
CA LEU A 465 9.48 -11.94 -21.16
C LEU A 465 10.92 -12.34 -21.48
N ASN A 466 11.30 -12.25 -22.74
CA ASN A 466 12.67 -12.39 -23.21
C ASN A 466 13.11 -11.03 -23.77
N ILE A 467 14.22 -10.50 -23.27
CA ILE A 467 14.80 -9.23 -23.68
C ILE A 467 16.25 -9.47 -24.08
N GLU A 468 16.64 -8.98 -25.25
CA GLU A 468 18.02 -8.94 -25.72
C GLU A 468 18.43 -7.48 -25.91
N ILE A 469 19.55 -7.13 -25.28
CA ILE A 469 20.18 -5.81 -25.41
C ILE A 469 21.42 -5.95 -26.29
N VAL A 470 21.39 -5.26 -27.44
CA VAL A 470 22.52 -5.17 -28.36
C VAL A 470 23.15 -3.78 -28.21
N PRO A 471 24.47 -3.64 -27.95
CA PRO A 471 25.15 -2.37 -27.70
C PRO A 471 25.43 -1.57 -29.00
N GLN A 472 24.47 -1.54 -29.92
CA GLN A 472 24.52 -0.82 -31.18
C GLN A 472 23.12 -0.33 -31.55
N SER A 473 23.03 0.84 -32.19
CA SER A 473 21.76 1.35 -32.73
C SER A 473 21.53 0.79 -34.13
N LEU A 474 20.57 -0.12 -34.27
CA LEU A 474 20.17 -0.74 -35.53
C LEU A 474 18.91 -0.07 -36.05
N ILE A 475 19.08 0.91 -36.94
CA ILE A 475 17.97 1.67 -37.53
C ILE A 475 17.71 1.16 -38.94
N ALA A 476 16.45 0.80 -39.23
CA ALA A 476 15.98 0.50 -40.58
C ALA A 476 14.89 1.51 -40.98
N VAL A 477 14.92 1.96 -42.24
CA VAL A 477 13.90 2.86 -42.81
C VAL A 477 13.20 2.15 -43.95
N ILE A 478 11.87 2.04 -43.88
CA ILE A 478 11.07 1.50 -44.98
C ILE A 478 11.06 2.54 -46.10
N LYS A 479 11.78 2.27 -47.18
CA LYS A 479 11.87 3.16 -48.35
C LYS A 479 10.68 3.04 -49.30
N GLN A 480 10.11 1.84 -49.41
CA GLN A 480 8.95 1.58 -50.24
C GLN A 480 8.23 0.33 -49.70
N ALA A 481 6.94 0.46 -49.43
CA ALA A 481 6.04 -0.68 -49.24
C ALA A 481 5.13 -0.76 -50.47
N ARG A 482 5.14 -1.89 -51.17
CA ARG A 482 4.13 -2.18 -52.21
C ARG A 482 3.09 -3.08 -51.56
N LEU A 483 1.88 -2.54 -51.44
CA LEU A 483 0.70 -3.26 -50.96
C LEU A 483 0.13 -4.13 -52.07
#